data_AF-B8QQA5-F1
#
_entry.id   AF-B8QQA5-F1
#
_cell.length_a   1.000
_cell.length_b   1.000
_cell.length_c   1.000
_cell.angle_alpha   90.00
_cell.angle_beta   90.00
_cell.angle_gamma   90.00
#
_symmetry.space_group_name_H-M   'P 1'
#
loop_
_entity.id
_entity.type
_entity.pdbx_description
1 polymer ?
#
loop_
_entity_poly.entity_id
_entity_poly.type
_entity_poly.pdbx_seq_one_letter_code
_entity_poly.pdbx_strand_id
1 'polypeptide(L)'
;TPSLSILDQSAGRKHIDLTDIRDEDMAPFLLRKRWESEPHPYIFFNDDHVSMTFIGFHLVPNHQSLVDAIDPSTNRIIKKNIMTMELYKALQLQRVPFNIDFDRLPREEKIERLCNVLGNQWPLDPDETYELTTDNMLKMLAIHMRFRCGIPVIIMGETGCGKTRLIKYLCELRRGGVGTENMKLVKVHGGTSSDMIYNRVREAEALAFTNKQDYDIDSVLFFDEANTTEAVSSIKEILCDRTVKGEVLTPNCGLQIIAACNPYRKHTDEMIQRLESAGLGYRVQAKDTDEKLG
;
A
#
# COMPACT_ATOMS: atom_id res chain seq x y z
N THR A 1 3.58 -17.50 -6.73
CA THR A 1 3.48 -16.79 -5.43
C THR A 1 2.01 -16.70 -5.04
N PRO A 2 1.63 -16.68 -3.76
CA PRO A 2 0.21 -16.68 -3.33
C PRO A 2 -0.60 -15.45 -3.77
N SER A 3 0.05 -14.43 -4.34
CA SER A 3 -0.58 -13.30 -5.06
C SER A 3 -0.84 -13.56 -6.56
N LEU A 4 -0.20 -14.58 -7.13
CA LEU A 4 -0.41 -15.12 -8.48
C LEU A 4 -1.29 -16.39 -8.48
N SER A 5 -1.65 -16.92 -7.31
CA SER A 5 -2.63 -18.01 -7.16
C SER A 5 -4.04 -17.51 -6.87
N ILE A 6 -4.32 -16.23 -7.13
CA ILE A 6 -5.65 -15.82 -7.54
C ILE A 6 -5.66 -16.12 -9.04
N LEU A 7 -5.80 -17.41 -9.38
CA LEU A 7 -6.49 -17.76 -10.60
C LEU A 7 -7.77 -16.95 -10.55
N ASP A 8 -7.87 -15.99 -11.45
CA ASP A 8 -9.09 -15.52 -12.09
C ASP A 8 -10.34 -16.24 -11.55
N GLN A 9 -10.77 -15.84 -10.36
CA GLN A 9 -12.12 -16.09 -9.88
C GLN A 9 -12.93 -14.87 -10.24
N SER A 10 -12.90 -14.48 -11.52
CA SER A 10 -14.17 -14.22 -12.18
C SER A 10 -14.99 -15.50 -12.01
N ALA A 11 -15.76 -15.57 -10.93
CA ALA A 11 -16.66 -16.67 -10.69
C ALA A 11 -17.71 -16.65 -11.82
N GLY A 12 -17.40 -17.36 -12.92
CA GLY A 12 -18.42 -17.87 -13.81
C GLY A 12 -19.42 -18.62 -12.95
N ARG A 13 -20.60 -18.00 -12.76
CA ARG A 13 -21.82 -18.53 -12.14
C ARG A 13 -21.60 -19.81 -11.33
N LYS A 14 -21.14 -19.68 -10.08
CA LYS A 14 -21.39 -20.72 -9.08
C LYS A 14 -22.55 -20.25 -8.24
N HIS A 15 -23.68 -20.94 -8.41
CA HIS A 15 -24.86 -20.84 -7.57
C HIS A 15 -24.42 -21.10 -6.12
N ILE A 16 -24.40 -20.03 -5.32
CA ILE A 16 -24.46 -20.12 -3.88
C ILE A 16 -25.94 -19.97 -3.53
N ASP A 17 -26.41 -20.72 -2.54
CA ASP A 17 -27.81 -20.66 -2.10
C ASP A 17 -28.02 -19.31 -1.38
N LEU A 18 -28.79 -18.42 -2.02
CA LEU A 18 -28.89 -16.98 -1.76
C LEU A 18 -30.29 -16.63 -1.26
N THR A 19 -30.49 -16.74 0.06
CA THR A 19 -31.70 -16.20 0.71
C THR A 19 -31.31 -15.01 1.59
N ASP A 20 -31.01 -13.86 0.95
CA ASP A 20 -31.44 -12.50 1.35
C ASP A 20 -30.74 -11.42 0.48
N ILE A 21 -31.54 -10.75 -0.37
CA ILE A 21 -31.11 -9.97 -1.55
C ILE A 21 -30.65 -8.53 -1.19
N ARG A 22 -29.71 -8.33 -0.26
CA ARG A 22 -29.21 -6.96 0.04
C ARG A 22 -27.70 -6.79 0.23
N ASP A 23 -26.92 -7.87 0.27
CA ASP A 23 -25.46 -7.81 0.52
C ASP A 23 -24.60 -8.28 -0.68
N GLU A 24 -25.23 -8.74 -1.78
CA GLU A 24 -24.52 -9.24 -2.97
C GLU A 24 -23.73 -8.16 -3.71
N ASP A 25 -24.26 -6.94 -3.82
CA ASP A 25 -23.63 -5.84 -4.57
C ASP A 25 -22.35 -5.31 -3.90
N MET A 26 -22.25 -5.47 -2.57
CA MET A 26 -21.08 -5.09 -1.78
C MET A 26 -20.05 -6.21 -1.66
N ALA A 27 -20.45 -7.48 -1.84
CA ALA A 27 -19.58 -8.64 -1.64
C ALA A 27 -18.26 -8.58 -2.43
N PRO A 28 -18.22 -8.15 -3.71
CA PRO A 28 -16.97 -8.02 -4.45
C PRO A 28 -15.99 -7.00 -3.85
N PHE A 29 -16.50 -5.99 -3.15
CA PHE A 29 -15.70 -4.96 -2.51
C PHE A 29 -15.23 -5.35 -1.11
N LEU A 30 -15.95 -6.28 -0.45
CA LEU A 30 -15.68 -6.76 0.90
C LEU A 30 -14.78 -8.01 0.94
N LEU A 31 -14.69 -8.78 -0.15
CA LEU A 31 -13.83 -9.96 -0.30
C LEU A 31 -12.34 -9.56 -0.41
N ARG A 32 -11.74 -9.14 0.71
CA ARG A 32 -10.33 -8.76 0.79
C ARG A 32 -9.68 -9.33 2.04
N LYS A 33 -8.49 -9.91 1.87
CA LYS A 33 -7.61 -10.20 3.01
C LYS A 33 -7.22 -8.88 3.68
N ARG A 34 -7.32 -8.82 5.01
CA ARG A 34 -6.86 -7.65 5.76
C ARG A 34 -5.35 -7.73 5.93
N TRP A 35 -4.69 -6.58 5.83
CA TRP A 35 -3.25 -6.51 6.00
C TRP A 35 -2.85 -6.98 7.40
N GLU A 36 -3.54 -6.49 8.43
CA GLU A 36 -3.23 -6.72 9.83
C GLU A 36 -3.43 -8.19 10.27
N SER A 37 -4.15 -9.00 9.48
CA SER A 37 -4.45 -10.39 9.81
C SER A 37 -3.54 -11.42 9.13
N GLU A 38 -2.68 -10.98 8.20
CA GLU A 38 -1.81 -11.86 7.42
C GLU A 38 -0.34 -11.64 7.77
N PRO A 39 0.50 -12.68 7.70
CA PRO A 39 1.94 -12.52 7.88
C PRO A 39 2.59 -11.83 6.66
N HIS A 40 3.61 -11.00 6.92
CA HIS A 40 4.34 -10.24 5.90
C HIS A 40 5.86 -10.55 5.90
N PRO A 41 6.26 -11.79 5.57
CA PRO A 41 7.66 -12.20 5.60
C PRO A 41 8.43 -11.65 4.40
N TYR A 42 9.26 -10.62 4.59
CA TYR A 42 10.07 -10.05 3.51
C TYR A 42 11.57 -10.19 3.73
N ILE A 43 12.26 -10.53 2.64
CA ILE A 43 13.71 -10.46 2.52
C ILE A 43 14.02 -9.47 1.40
N PHE A 44 14.76 -8.42 1.71
CA PHE A 44 15.24 -7.44 0.74
C PHE A 44 16.74 -7.62 0.54
N PHE A 45 17.18 -7.60 -0.71
CA PHE A 45 18.57 -7.34 -1.05
C PHE A 45 18.73 -5.83 -1.15
N ASN A 46 19.58 -5.27 -0.30
CA ASN A 46 19.73 -3.83 -0.17
C ASN A 46 20.43 -3.25 -1.40
N ASP A 47 20.35 -1.91 -1.53
CA ASP A 47 20.89 -1.20 -2.70
C ASP A 47 22.43 -1.26 -2.77
N ASP A 48 23.09 -1.47 -1.63
CA ASP A 48 24.54 -1.68 -1.55
C ASP A 48 25.03 -2.99 -2.22
N HIS A 49 24.11 -3.84 -2.68
CA HIS A 49 24.37 -5.13 -3.31
C HIS A 49 25.14 -6.14 -2.46
N VAL A 50 25.29 -5.87 -1.16
CA VAL A 50 26.06 -6.69 -0.22
C VAL A 50 25.20 -7.16 0.94
N SER A 51 24.37 -6.27 1.49
CA SER A 51 23.59 -6.54 2.69
C SER A 51 22.14 -6.95 2.37
N MET A 52 21.51 -7.56 3.38
CA MET A 52 20.13 -8.01 3.30
C MET A 52 19.33 -7.55 4.50
N THR A 53 18.07 -7.20 4.26
CA THR A 53 17.12 -6.86 5.32
C THR A 53 16.06 -7.96 5.44
N PHE A 54 16.00 -8.60 6.60
CA PHE A 54 14.95 -9.56 6.97
C PHE A 54 13.95 -8.87 7.89
N ILE A 55 12.67 -8.86 7.56
CA ILE A 55 11.63 -8.21 8.37
C ILE A 55 10.29 -8.96 8.26
N GLY A 56 9.52 -8.94 9.35
CA GLY A 56 8.18 -9.55 9.42
C GLY A 56 8.14 -11.05 9.68
N PHE A 57 9.30 -11.69 9.93
CA PHE A 57 9.39 -13.10 10.33
C PHE A 57 10.73 -13.41 11.01
N HIS A 58 10.76 -14.46 11.82
CA HIS A 58 11.97 -15.02 12.41
C HIS A 58 12.24 -16.45 11.90
N LEU A 59 13.51 -16.81 11.81
CA LEU A 59 14.07 -18.11 11.46
C LEU A 59 14.32 -18.92 12.73
N VAL A 60 13.72 -20.11 12.84
CA VAL A 60 13.86 -20.98 14.03
C VAL A 60 14.22 -22.41 13.61
N PRO A 61 15.35 -22.96 14.08
CA PRO A 61 15.68 -24.37 13.90
C PRO A 61 14.61 -25.30 14.46
N ASN A 62 14.27 -26.36 13.72
CA ASN A 62 13.25 -27.33 14.09
C ASN A 62 13.86 -28.70 14.42
N HIS A 63 13.03 -29.63 14.92
CA HIS A 63 13.46 -30.97 15.33
C HIS A 63 13.97 -31.85 14.17
N GLN A 64 13.73 -31.47 12.90
CA GLN A 64 14.18 -32.19 11.72
C GLN A 64 15.57 -31.73 11.23
N SER A 65 16.29 -30.94 12.02
CA SER A 65 17.57 -30.31 11.61
C SER A 65 17.41 -29.42 10.37
N LEU A 66 16.25 -28.78 10.24
CA LEU A 66 15.94 -27.74 9.24
C LEU A 66 15.51 -26.46 9.97
N VAL A 67 15.19 -25.40 9.22
CA VAL A 67 14.78 -24.11 9.78
C VAL A 67 13.41 -23.70 9.24
N ASP A 68 12.52 -23.29 10.14
CA ASP A 68 11.19 -22.77 9.85
C ASP A 68 11.19 -21.23 9.87
N ALA A 69 10.30 -20.61 9.09
CA ALA A 69 9.92 -19.21 9.25
C ALA A 69 8.68 -19.10 10.13
N ILE A 70 8.75 -18.27 11.16
CA ILE A 70 7.67 -18.02 12.11
C ILE A 70 7.31 -16.53 12.16
N ASP A 71 6.06 -16.26 12.51
CA ASP A 71 5.62 -14.93 12.90
C ASP A 71 6.13 -14.64 14.32
N PRO A 72 6.96 -13.60 14.54
CA PRO A 72 7.54 -13.30 15.84
C PRO A 72 6.51 -12.86 16.89
N SER A 73 5.36 -12.33 16.47
CA SER A 73 4.31 -11.85 17.38
C SER A 73 3.41 -12.97 17.88
N THR A 74 3.13 -13.96 17.02
CA THR A 74 2.19 -15.06 17.32
C THR A 74 2.87 -16.41 17.56
N ASN A 75 4.18 -16.53 17.28
CA ASN A 75 4.95 -17.78 17.22
C ASN A 75 4.35 -18.84 16.29
N ARG A 76 3.43 -18.46 15.39
CA ARG A 76 2.86 -19.36 14.40
C ARG A 76 3.86 -19.58 13.27
N ILE A 77 3.92 -20.82 12.80
CA ILE A 77 4.76 -21.16 11.64
C ILE A 77 4.11 -20.56 10.39
N ILE A 78 4.82 -19.64 9.74
CA ILE A 78 4.45 -19.08 8.44
C ILE A 78 4.79 -20.09 7.35
N LYS A 79 5.99 -20.68 7.41
CA LYS A 79 6.44 -21.68 6.44
C LYS A 79 7.48 -22.62 7.06
N LYS A 80 7.26 -23.93 6.92
CA LYS A 80 8.19 -24.97 7.39
C LYS A 80 9.35 -25.17 6.42
N ASN A 81 10.49 -25.64 6.95
CA ASN A 81 11.62 -26.18 6.20
C ASN A 81 12.11 -25.25 5.07
N ILE A 82 12.25 -23.96 5.36
CA ILE A 82 12.61 -22.94 4.36
C ILE A 82 14.09 -22.94 4.00
N MET A 83 14.95 -23.48 4.88
CA MET A 83 16.38 -23.64 4.63
C MET A 83 16.98 -24.78 5.45
N THR A 84 18.17 -25.22 5.05
CA THR A 84 18.96 -26.19 5.79
C THR A 84 19.67 -25.53 6.98
N MET A 85 20.07 -26.34 7.97
CA MET A 85 20.90 -25.85 9.07
C MET A 85 22.29 -25.40 8.62
N GLU A 86 22.81 -25.91 7.50
CA GLU A 86 24.06 -25.47 6.90
C GLU A 86 23.96 -24.01 6.41
N LEU A 87 22.92 -23.69 5.63
CA LEU A 87 22.68 -22.33 5.16
C LEU A 87 22.43 -21.37 6.33
N TYR A 88 21.63 -21.77 7.31
CA TYR A 88 21.39 -20.97 8.51
C TYR A 88 22.70 -20.60 9.23
N LYS A 89 23.56 -21.58 9.49
CA LYS A 89 24.87 -21.34 10.11
C LYS A 89 25.77 -20.47 9.23
N ALA A 90 25.76 -20.66 7.91
CA ALA A 90 26.52 -19.82 6.99
C ALA A 90 26.06 -18.36 7.06
N LEU A 91 24.75 -18.08 7.08
CA LEU A 91 24.21 -16.73 7.25
C LEU A 91 24.61 -16.11 8.60
N GLN A 92 24.62 -16.90 9.68
CA GLN A 92 25.11 -16.43 10.98
C GLN A 92 26.60 -16.07 10.94
N LEU A 93 27.43 -16.90 10.30
CA LEU A 93 28.86 -16.65 10.16
C LEU A 93 29.14 -15.39 9.33
N GLN A 94 28.32 -15.13 8.31
CA GLN A 94 28.35 -13.89 7.51
C GLN A 94 27.69 -12.69 8.19
N ARG A 95 27.20 -12.86 9.44
CA ARG A 95 26.55 -11.81 10.24
C ARG A 95 25.34 -11.18 9.54
N VAL A 96 24.59 -11.96 8.77
CA VAL A 96 23.35 -11.50 8.15
C VAL A 96 22.33 -11.16 9.26
N PRO A 97 21.73 -9.96 9.26
CA PRO A 97 20.93 -9.48 10.39
C PRO A 97 19.49 -10.00 10.33
N PHE A 98 19.31 -11.32 10.47
CA PHE A 98 18.00 -11.95 10.60
C PHE A 98 17.56 -12.04 12.08
N ASN A 99 16.27 -12.29 12.32
CA ASN A 99 15.64 -12.36 13.66
C ASN A 99 15.72 -11.07 14.49
N ILE A 100 15.76 -9.92 13.81
CA ILE A 100 15.76 -8.62 14.46
C ILE A 100 14.34 -8.27 14.90
N ASP A 101 14.21 -7.77 16.13
CA ASP A 101 12.98 -7.17 16.65
C ASP A 101 13.01 -5.67 16.34
N PHE A 102 12.34 -5.28 15.26
CA PHE A 102 12.32 -3.89 14.78
C PHE A 102 11.59 -2.94 15.72
N ASP A 103 10.68 -3.42 16.58
CA ASP A 103 9.99 -2.55 17.52
C ASP A 103 10.91 -2.12 18.68
N ARG A 104 11.92 -2.95 19.00
CA ARG A 104 12.92 -2.67 20.05
C ARG A 104 14.15 -1.90 19.56
N LEU A 105 14.33 -1.74 18.25
CA LEU A 105 15.47 -0.99 17.72
C LEU A 105 15.38 0.50 18.08
N PRO A 106 16.52 1.17 18.31
CA PRO A 106 16.60 2.61 18.29
C PRO A 106 16.07 3.18 16.97
N ARG A 107 15.47 4.37 17.02
CA ARG A 107 14.87 5.03 15.86
C ARG A 107 15.84 5.20 14.69
N GLU A 108 17.07 5.62 14.98
CA GLU A 108 18.13 5.81 13.98
C GLU A 108 18.42 4.52 13.20
N GLU A 109 18.52 3.38 13.90
CA GLU A 109 18.73 2.07 13.26
C GLU A 109 17.53 1.64 12.40
N LYS A 110 16.29 1.99 12.80
CA LYS A 110 15.10 1.74 11.97
C LYS A 110 15.17 2.52 10.66
N ILE A 111 15.57 3.80 10.74
CA ILE A 111 15.71 4.70 9.58
C ILE A 111 16.83 4.21 8.67
N GLU A 112 17.98 3.85 9.22
CA GLU A 112 19.11 3.30 8.46
C GLU A 112 18.67 2.05 7.68
N ARG A 113 18.01 1.10 8.35
CA ARG A 113 17.51 -0.13 7.70
C ARG A 113 16.47 0.15 6.61
N LEU A 114 15.57 1.11 6.81
CA LEU A 114 14.65 1.53 5.74
C LEU A 114 15.44 2.11 4.57
N CYS A 115 16.36 3.04 4.82
CA CYS A 115 17.13 3.71 3.78
C CYS A 115 18.00 2.74 2.98
N ASN A 116 18.60 1.72 3.62
CA ASN A 116 19.36 0.67 2.95
C ASN A 116 18.52 -0.11 1.92
N VAL A 117 17.24 -0.36 2.22
CA VAL A 117 16.32 -1.01 1.27
C VAL A 117 15.85 -0.03 0.20
N LEU A 118 15.60 1.23 0.58
CA LEU A 118 15.10 2.27 -0.32
C LEU A 118 16.17 2.82 -1.28
N GLY A 119 17.45 2.51 -1.06
CA GLY A 119 18.58 3.04 -1.82
C GLY A 119 18.95 4.48 -1.47
N ASN A 120 18.60 4.94 -0.27
CA ASN A 120 19.01 6.27 0.21
C ASN A 120 20.33 6.16 1.00
N GLN A 121 21.39 6.78 0.48
CA GLN A 121 22.73 6.77 1.08
C GLN A 121 22.85 7.70 2.31
N TRP A 122 21.95 8.67 2.46
CA TRP A 122 21.99 9.70 3.49
C TRP A 122 20.71 9.64 4.32
N PRO A 123 20.62 8.74 5.32
CA PRO A 123 19.44 8.61 6.15
C PRO A 123 19.23 9.90 6.93
N LEU A 124 18.11 10.57 6.67
CA LEU A 124 17.63 11.73 7.40
C LEU A 124 16.22 11.43 7.88
N ASP A 125 15.96 11.66 9.17
CA ASP A 125 14.61 11.54 9.70
C ASP A 125 13.73 12.71 9.26
N PRO A 126 12.67 12.49 8.47
CA PRO A 126 11.84 13.59 8.01
C PRO A 126 10.83 14.10 9.05
N ASP A 127 10.44 13.27 10.02
CA ASP A 127 9.43 13.60 11.04
C ASP A 127 9.64 12.73 12.29
N GLU A 128 10.34 13.27 13.29
CA GLU A 128 10.60 12.61 14.58
C GLU A 128 9.32 12.18 15.31
N THR A 129 8.18 12.83 15.02
CA THR A 129 6.90 12.55 15.67
C THR A 129 6.12 11.40 15.01
N TYR A 130 6.56 10.90 13.85
CA TYR A 130 5.97 9.74 13.20
C TYR A 130 6.48 8.45 13.82
N GLU A 131 5.60 7.57 14.28
CA GLU A 131 6.00 6.32 14.93
C GLU A 131 6.42 5.24 13.91
N LEU A 132 7.69 4.83 13.97
CA LEU A 132 8.25 3.75 13.16
C LEU A 132 8.06 2.39 13.85
N THR A 133 6.84 1.86 13.77
CA THR A 133 6.53 0.47 14.14
C THR A 133 6.96 -0.49 13.04
N THR A 134 7.17 -1.77 13.38
CA THR A 134 7.44 -2.82 12.38
C THR A 134 6.36 -2.84 11.28
N ASP A 135 5.10 -2.65 11.64
CA ASP A 135 3.97 -2.62 10.70
C ASP A 135 4.04 -1.43 9.73
N ASN A 136 4.31 -0.22 10.22
CA ASN A 136 4.47 0.96 9.37
C ASN A 136 5.67 0.79 8.42
N MET A 137 6.77 0.24 8.90
CA MET A 137 7.94 -0.08 8.08
C MET A 137 7.59 -1.10 6.98
N LEU A 138 6.91 -2.19 7.32
CA LEU A 138 6.47 -3.21 6.36
C LEU A 138 5.55 -2.63 5.29
N LYS A 139 4.62 -1.74 5.65
CA LYS A 139 3.74 -1.03 4.72
C LYS A 139 4.54 -0.16 3.75
N MET A 140 5.49 0.62 4.25
CA MET A 140 6.37 1.45 3.41
C MET A 140 7.20 0.61 2.43
N LEU A 141 7.80 -0.49 2.93
CA LEU A 141 8.61 -1.40 2.11
C LEU A 141 7.77 -2.13 1.06
N ALA A 142 6.54 -2.53 1.39
CA ALA A 142 5.61 -3.13 0.44
C ALA A 142 5.20 -2.15 -0.68
N ILE A 143 4.99 -0.88 -0.35
CA ILE A 143 4.73 0.19 -1.34
C ILE A 143 5.96 0.37 -2.24
N HIS A 144 7.16 0.50 -1.64
CA HIS A 144 8.41 0.63 -2.38
C HIS A 144 8.60 -0.51 -3.39
N MET A 145 8.41 -1.75 -2.95
CA MET A 145 8.57 -2.91 -3.85
C MET A 145 7.53 -2.96 -4.95
N ARG A 146 6.29 -2.58 -4.69
CA ARG A 146 5.28 -2.52 -5.75
C ARG A 146 5.68 -1.51 -6.82
N PHE A 147 6.17 -0.34 -6.43
CA PHE A 147 6.73 0.62 -7.40
C PHE A 147 7.92 0.04 -8.17
N ARG A 148 8.87 -0.58 -7.47
CA ARG A 148 10.06 -1.19 -8.08
C ARG A 148 9.71 -2.29 -9.09
N CYS A 149 8.65 -3.05 -8.83
CA CYS A 149 8.16 -4.11 -9.71
C CYS A 149 7.13 -3.63 -10.75
N GLY A 150 6.82 -2.33 -10.81
CA GLY A 150 5.81 -1.80 -11.74
C GLY A 150 4.38 -2.25 -11.46
N ILE A 151 4.08 -2.65 -10.22
CA ILE A 151 2.75 -3.09 -9.80
C ILE A 151 1.95 -1.87 -9.30
N PRO A 152 0.71 -1.64 -9.78
CA PRO A 152 -0.13 -0.55 -9.30
C PRO A 152 -0.32 -0.59 -7.78
N VAL A 153 -0.29 0.60 -7.15
CA VAL A 153 -0.44 0.74 -5.70
C VAL A 153 -1.77 1.42 -5.38
N ILE A 154 -2.66 0.67 -4.76
CA ILE A 154 -3.92 1.16 -4.21
C ILE A 154 -4.00 0.71 -2.75
N ILE A 155 -4.20 1.65 -1.84
CA ILE A 155 -4.31 1.39 -0.40
C ILE A 155 -5.76 1.61 0.02
N MET A 156 -6.39 0.60 0.61
CA MET A 156 -7.71 0.74 1.19
C MET A 156 -7.60 0.85 2.71
N GLY A 157 -8.28 1.84 3.30
CA GLY A 157 -8.36 2.00 4.75
C GLY A 157 -9.31 3.14 5.12
N GLU A 158 -9.79 3.16 6.36
CA GLU A 158 -10.68 4.24 6.84
C GLU A 158 -9.99 5.60 6.87
N THR A 159 -10.77 6.68 6.79
CA THR A 159 -10.25 8.03 7.05
C THR A 159 -9.65 8.09 8.45
N GLY A 160 -8.51 8.76 8.60
CA GLY A 160 -7.81 8.86 9.89
C GLY A 160 -6.89 7.68 10.23
N CYS A 161 -6.83 6.60 9.45
CA CYS A 161 -5.92 5.48 9.73
C CYS A 161 -4.44 5.73 9.34
N GLY A 162 -4.06 6.98 9.07
CA GLY A 162 -2.66 7.37 8.84
C GLY A 162 -2.10 7.14 7.43
N LYS A 163 -2.90 6.76 6.42
CA LYS A 163 -2.44 6.51 5.03
C LYS A 163 -1.61 7.67 4.49
N THR A 164 -2.17 8.87 4.50
CA THR A 164 -1.54 10.08 3.97
C THR A 164 -0.25 10.42 4.70
N ARG A 165 -0.21 10.21 6.03
CA ARG A 165 0.99 10.44 6.84
C ARG A 165 2.09 9.42 6.53
N LEU A 166 1.75 8.14 6.34
CA LEU A 166 2.70 7.09 5.95
C LEU A 166 3.31 7.36 4.58
N ILE A 167 2.49 7.72 3.58
CA ILE A 167 2.98 8.05 2.23
C ILE A 167 3.87 9.29 2.26
N LYS A 168 3.46 10.33 2.99
CA LYS A 168 4.27 11.54 3.16
C LYS A 168 5.63 11.22 3.78
N TYR A 169 5.65 10.46 4.87
CA TYR A 169 6.89 10.02 5.52
C TYR A 169 7.81 9.26 4.55
N LEU A 170 7.27 8.29 3.79
CA LEU A 170 8.03 7.55 2.79
C LEU A 170 8.63 8.47 1.70
N CYS A 171 7.86 9.45 1.22
CA CYS A 171 8.34 10.39 0.21
C CYS A 171 9.47 11.27 0.77
N GLU A 172 9.27 11.86 1.94
CA GLU A 172 10.28 12.73 2.57
C GLU A 172 11.55 11.95 2.95
N LEU A 173 11.40 10.69 3.38
CA LEU A 173 12.52 9.79 3.65
C LEU A 173 13.35 9.51 2.39
N ARG A 174 12.70 9.26 1.24
CA ARG A 174 13.42 9.10 -0.06
C ARG A 174 14.07 10.38 -0.54
N ARG A 175 13.51 11.53 -0.20
CA ARG A 175 14.03 12.84 -0.61
C ARG A 175 15.37 13.17 0.06
N GLY A 176 15.67 12.56 1.22
CA GLY A 176 16.98 12.70 1.86
C GLY A 176 17.40 14.15 2.18
N GLY A 177 16.43 15.03 2.46
CA GLY A 177 16.69 16.43 2.79
C GLY A 177 16.84 17.40 1.60
N VAL A 178 16.69 16.93 0.35
CA VAL A 178 16.66 17.80 -0.82
C VAL A 178 15.48 18.78 -0.75
N GLY A 179 15.73 20.06 -1.02
CA GLY A 179 14.75 21.15 -0.88
C GLY A 179 13.67 21.22 -1.97
N THR A 180 13.28 20.11 -2.59
CA THR A 180 12.23 20.03 -3.62
C THR A 180 10.96 19.36 -3.07
N GLU A 181 9.81 19.59 -3.68
CA GLU A 181 8.61 18.80 -3.41
C GLU A 181 8.68 17.50 -4.23
N ASN A 182 8.60 16.33 -3.59
CA ASN A 182 8.57 15.03 -4.29
C ASN A 182 7.25 14.27 -4.10
N MET A 183 6.22 14.92 -3.55
CA MET A 183 4.90 14.35 -3.39
C MET A 183 3.83 15.37 -3.74
N LYS A 184 2.92 15.03 -4.65
CA LYS A 184 1.74 15.81 -4.96
C LYS A 184 0.48 15.12 -4.45
N LEU A 185 -0.19 15.73 -3.49
CA LEU A 185 -1.45 15.22 -2.93
C LEU A 185 -2.65 15.77 -3.71
N VAL A 186 -3.53 14.88 -4.17
CA VAL A 186 -4.81 15.21 -4.80
C VAL A 186 -5.93 14.64 -3.94
N LYS A 187 -6.72 15.51 -3.33
CA LYS A 187 -7.94 15.11 -2.63
C LYS A 187 -9.08 14.95 -3.62
N VAL A 188 -9.52 13.72 -3.84
CA VAL A 188 -10.63 13.41 -4.74
C VAL A 188 -11.95 13.57 -4.00
N HIS A 189 -12.95 14.10 -4.69
CA HIS A 189 -14.32 14.28 -4.18
C HIS A 189 -15.32 14.13 -5.32
N GLY A 190 -16.64 14.12 -5.02
CA GLY A 190 -17.69 13.90 -6.03
C GLY A 190 -17.71 14.88 -7.21
N GLY A 191 -17.14 16.07 -7.04
CA GLY A 191 -16.98 17.07 -8.10
C GLY A 191 -15.67 16.94 -8.92
N THR A 192 -14.83 15.95 -8.66
CA THR A 192 -13.56 15.77 -9.36
C THR A 192 -13.80 15.10 -10.72
N SER A 193 -13.69 15.84 -11.81
CA SER A 193 -13.86 15.31 -13.17
C SER A 193 -12.61 14.58 -13.70
N SER A 194 -12.77 13.80 -14.78
CA SER A 194 -11.64 13.17 -15.48
C SER A 194 -10.60 14.18 -15.95
N ASP A 195 -11.03 15.34 -16.48
CA ASP A 195 -10.10 16.38 -16.94
C ASP A 195 -9.26 16.96 -15.80
N MET A 196 -9.86 17.15 -14.61
CA MET A 196 -9.11 17.57 -13.42
C MET A 196 -8.04 16.53 -13.06
N ILE A 197 -8.40 15.24 -13.06
CA ILE A 197 -7.47 14.14 -12.78
C ILE A 197 -6.30 14.17 -13.78
N TYR A 198 -6.59 14.20 -15.08
CA TYR A 198 -5.57 14.20 -16.12
C TYR A 198 -4.63 15.41 -16.04
N ASN A 199 -5.17 16.61 -15.77
CA ASN A 199 -4.34 17.79 -15.57
C ASN A 199 -3.39 17.63 -14.38
N ARG A 200 -3.87 17.07 -13.25
CA ARG A 200 -3.00 16.78 -12.09
C ARG A 200 -1.90 15.79 -12.41
N VAL A 201 -2.17 14.79 -13.24
CA VAL A 201 -1.15 13.83 -13.70
C VAL A 201 -0.08 14.51 -14.52
N ARG A 202 -0.45 15.35 -15.50
CA ARG A 202 0.51 16.10 -16.33
C ARG A 202 1.36 17.06 -15.51
N GLU A 203 0.76 17.75 -14.54
CA GLU A 203 1.52 18.60 -13.62
C GLU A 203 2.51 17.78 -12.77
N ALA A 204 2.11 16.59 -12.29
CA ALA A 204 2.99 15.72 -11.51
C ALA A 204 4.10 15.09 -12.35
N GLU A 205 3.81 14.76 -13.62
CA GLU A 205 4.78 14.26 -14.59
C GLU A 205 5.88 15.29 -14.87
N ALA A 206 5.52 16.56 -15.06
CA ALA A 206 6.48 17.64 -15.22
C ALA A 206 7.38 17.81 -13.98
N LEU A 207 6.78 17.78 -12.77
CA LEU A 207 7.54 17.83 -11.51
C LEU A 207 8.48 16.63 -11.36
N ALA A 208 8.00 15.43 -11.68
CA ALA A 208 8.78 14.20 -11.62
C ALA A 208 9.99 14.27 -12.56
N PHE A 209 9.78 14.74 -13.80
CA PHE A 209 10.85 14.89 -14.77
C PHE A 209 11.95 15.83 -14.26
N THR A 210 11.59 17.01 -13.74
CA THR A 210 12.56 17.96 -13.17
C THR A 210 13.28 17.37 -11.97
N ASN A 211 12.57 16.74 -11.03
CA ASN A 211 13.20 16.14 -9.85
C ASN A 211 14.15 14.99 -10.21
N LYS A 212 13.79 14.20 -11.23
CA LYS A 212 14.62 13.10 -11.71
C LYS A 212 15.88 13.63 -12.41
N GLN A 213 15.75 14.70 -13.19
CA GLN A 213 16.88 15.31 -13.90
C GLN A 213 17.86 16.03 -12.96
N ASP A 214 17.33 16.81 -12.01
CA ASP A 214 18.16 17.71 -11.18
C ASP A 214 18.71 17.02 -9.93
N TYR A 215 18.02 16.00 -9.42
CA TYR A 215 18.34 15.37 -8.13
C TYR A 215 18.35 13.84 -8.14
N ASP A 216 18.02 13.19 -9.25
CA ASP A 216 17.80 11.73 -9.36
C ASP A 216 16.74 11.17 -8.38
N ILE A 217 15.74 11.99 -8.03
CA ILE A 217 14.68 11.62 -7.08
C ILE A 217 13.36 11.35 -7.82
N ASP A 218 12.70 10.24 -7.47
CA ASP A 218 11.35 9.94 -7.91
C ASP A 218 10.30 10.83 -7.19
N SER A 219 9.24 11.18 -7.91
CA SER A 219 8.10 11.93 -7.38
C SER A 219 6.85 11.06 -7.29
N VAL A 220 6.04 11.29 -6.26
CA VAL A 220 4.79 10.56 -6.02
C VAL A 220 3.58 11.44 -6.27
N LEU A 221 2.67 11.01 -7.15
CA LEU A 221 1.32 11.54 -7.22
C LEU A 221 0.39 10.67 -6.38
N PHE A 222 -0.19 11.26 -5.33
CA PHE A 222 -1.08 10.56 -4.41
C PHE A 222 -2.52 11.05 -4.54
N PHE A 223 -3.40 10.18 -5.05
CA PHE A 223 -4.85 10.39 -5.03
C PHE A 223 -5.44 9.88 -3.72
N ASP A 224 -5.83 10.79 -2.83
CA ASP A 224 -6.52 10.45 -1.59
C ASP A 224 -8.05 10.43 -1.82
N GLU A 225 -8.73 9.49 -1.18
CA GLU A 225 -10.17 9.24 -1.34
C GLU A 225 -10.59 8.99 -2.81
N ALA A 226 -9.76 8.29 -3.58
CA ALA A 226 -9.89 8.09 -5.02
C ALA A 226 -11.21 7.47 -5.48
N ASN A 227 -11.97 6.81 -4.61
CA ASN A 227 -13.26 6.19 -4.91
C ASN A 227 -14.49 7.06 -4.58
N THR A 228 -14.31 8.35 -4.29
CA THR A 228 -15.41 9.30 -4.04
C THR A 228 -15.88 10.07 -5.27
N THR A 229 -15.29 9.80 -6.44
CA THR A 229 -15.66 10.40 -7.73
C THR A 229 -16.24 9.35 -8.68
N GLU A 230 -17.13 9.77 -9.57
CA GLU A 230 -17.59 8.98 -10.72
C GLU A 230 -16.47 8.77 -11.76
N ALA A 231 -15.44 9.61 -11.76
CA ALA A 231 -14.30 9.54 -12.69
C ALA A 231 -13.24 8.50 -12.29
N VAL A 232 -13.57 7.53 -11.41
CA VAL A 232 -12.64 6.50 -10.91
C VAL A 232 -11.99 5.66 -12.03
N SER A 233 -12.68 5.50 -13.15
CA SER A 233 -12.16 4.87 -14.38
C SER A 233 -10.91 5.55 -14.91
N SER A 234 -10.84 6.88 -14.80
CA SER A 234 -9.65 7.68 -15.18
C SER A 234 -8.45 7.34 -14.29
N ILE A 235 -8.68 7.18 -12.98
CA ILE A 235 -7.63 6.76 -12.04
C ILE A 235 -7.16 5.34 -12.35
N LYS A 236 -8.07 4.43 -12.71
CA LYS A 236 -7.71 3.08 -13.18
C LYS A 236 -6.83 3.13 -14.44
N GLU A 237 -7.18 3.97 -15.42
CA GLU A 237 -6.38 4.14 -16.65
C GLU A 237 -4.93 4.52 -16.29
N ILE A 238 -4.78 5.54 -15.44
CA ILE A 238 -3.48 6.07 -15.04
C ILE A 238 -2.65 5.03 -14.27
N LEU A 239 -3.28 4.31 -13.34
CA LEU A 239 -2.59 3.33 -12.49
C LEU A 239 -2.22 2.05 -13.24
N CYS A 240 -3.15 1.50 -14.02
CA CYS A 240 -3.01 0.18 -14.64
C CYS A 240 -2.44 0.26 -16.05
N ASP A 241 -2.99 1.16 -16.87
CA ASP A 241 -2.65 1.24 -18.29
C ASP A 241 -1.51 2.25 -18.53
N ARG A 242 -1.21 3.10 -17.54
CA ARG A 242 -0.17 4.13 -17.57
C ARG A 242 -0.38 5.09 -18.74
N THR A 243 -1.64 5.45 -19.00
CA THR A 243 -2.05 6.40 -20.04
C THR A 243 -2.90 7.54 -19.46
N VAL A 244 -2.98 8.63 -20.23
CA VAL A 244 -3.87 9.78 -20.03
C VAL A 244 -4.61 10.01 -21.34
N LYS A 245 -5.91 9.69 -21.39
CA LYS A 245 -6.72 9.73 -22.62
C LYS A 245 -6.10 8.89 -23.76
N GLY A 246 -5.52 7.74 -23.40
CA GLY A 246 -4.85 6.84 -24.34
C GLY A 246 -3.42 7.23 -24.72
N GLU A 247 -2.92 8.40 -24.32
CA GLU A 247 -1.51 8.77 -24.49
C GLU A 247 -0.67 8.21 -23.34
N VAL A 248 0.39 7.48 -23.66
CA VAL A 248 1.28 6.85 -22.66
C VAL A 248 1.99 7.93 -21.84
N LEU A 249 2.08 7.69 -20.53
CA LEU A 249 2.91 8.50 -19.63
C LEU A 249 4.38 8.40 -20.01
N THR A 250 5.13 9.49 -19.81
CA THR A 250 6.55 9.59 -20.14
C THR A 250 7.31 8.47 -19.45
N PRO A 251 7.92 7.54 -20.19
CA PRO A 251 8.69 6.46 -19.60
C PRO A 251 9.86 7.00 -18.80
N ASN A 252 10.14 6.39 -17.65
CA ASN A 252 11.31 6.71 -16.81
C ASN A 252 11.40 8.18 -16.35
N CYS A 253 10.31 8.95 -16.35
CA CYS A 253 10.29 10.32 -15.83
C CYS A 253 10.34 10.41 -14.30
N GLY A 254 10.47 9.29 -13.59
CA GLY A 254 10.47 9.25 -12.11
C GLY A 254 9.08 9.36 -11.47
N LEU A 255 7.98 9.32 -12.23
CA LEU A 255 6.63 9.42 -11.68
C LEU A 255 6.09 8.07 -11.15
N GLN A 256 5.86 8.03 -9.85
CA GLN A 256 5.15 6.97 -9.13
C GLN A 256 3.74 7.45 -8.76
N ILE A 257 2.73 6.61 -8.97
CA ILE A 257 1.34 6.99 -8.75
C ILE A 257 0.71 6.02 -7.76
N ILE A 258 0.04 6.56 -6.76
CA ILE A 258 -0.62 5.81 -5.71
C ILE A 258 -2.01 6.38 -5.45
N ALA A 259 -2.96 5.50 -5.17
CA ALA A 259 -4.30 5.89 -4.76
C ALA A 259 -4.63 5.32 -3.38
N ALA A 260 -5.43 6.06 -2.62
CA ALA A 260 -6.07 5.59 -1.41
C ALA A 260 -7.59 5.62 -1.57
N CYS A 261 -8.26 4.56 -1.12
CA CYS A 261 -9.71 4.43 -1.19
C CYS A 261 -10.29 4.15 0.20
N ASN A 262 -11.49 4.63 0.43
CA ASN A 262 -12.26 4.29 1.62
C ASN A 262 -12.97 2.94 1.43
N PRO A 263 -13.06 2.10 2.47
CA PRO A 263 -13.77 0.83 2.38
C PRO A 263 -15.26 1.07 2.16
N TYR A 264 -15.87 0.24 1.31
CA TYR A 264 -17.32 0.23 1.11
C TYR A 264 -17.97 -0.43 2.33
N ARG A 265 -18.70 0.37 3.12
CA ARG A 265 -19.44 -0.12 4.30
C ARG A 265 -20.79 0.54 4.35
N LYS A 266 -21.81 -0.27 4.56
CA LYS A 266 -23.17 0.21 4.80
C LYS A 266 -23.28 0.63 6.26
N HIS A 267 -23.99 1.73 6.52
CA HIS A 267 -24.37 2.10 7.87
C HIS A 267 -25.29 1.03 8.48
N THR A 268 -25.30 0.94 9.82
CA THR A 268 -26.25 0.08 10.53
C THR A 268 -27.69 0.56 10.28
N ASP A 269 -28.66 -0.35 10.31
CA ASP A 269 -30.06 -0.01 10.09
C ASP A 269 -30.56 1.04 11.08
N GLU A 270 -30.10 1.00 12.33
CA GLU A 270 -30.40 2.03 13.34
C GLU A 270 -29.90 3.41 12.90
N MET A 271 -28.67 3.50 12.39
CA MET A 271 -28.11 4.77 11.93
C MET A 271 -28.82 5.26 10.66
N ILE A 272 -29.18 4.36 9.76
CA ILE A 272 -29.98 4.69 8.57
C ILE A 272 -31.33 5.27 8.97
N GLN A 273 -32.07 4.59 9.87
CA GLN A 273 -33.36 5.09 10.38
C GLN A 273 -33.21 6.44 11.08
N ARG A 274 -32.12 6.65 11.84
CA ARG A 274 -31.82 7.95 12.46
C ARG A 274 -31.57 9.03 11.42
N LEU A 275 -30.82 8.74 10.34
CA LEU A 275 -30.56 9.69 9.26
C LEU A 275 -31.83 10.03 8.48
N GLU A 276 -32.70 9.05 8.23
CA GLU A 276 -33.99 9.25 7.57
C GLU A 276 -34.97 10.05 8.42
N SER A 277 -34.93 9.87 9.74
CA SER A 277 -35.81 10.56 10.71
C SER A 277 -35.27 11.90 11.21
N ALA A 278 -34.02 12.25 10.89
CA ALA A 278 -33.38 13.50 11.29
C ALA A 278 -33.94 14.71 10.52
N GLY A 279 -35.21 15.08 10.76
CA GLY A 279 -35.81 16.43 10.73
C GLY A 279 -35.75 17.31 9.46
N LEU A 280 -34.90 16.99 8.48
CA LEU A 280 -34.71 17.68 7.21
C LEU A 280 -34.83 16.66 6.07
N GLY A 281 -35.85 15.80 6.19
CA GLY A 281 -36.05 14.57 5.42
C GLY A 281 -35.55 14.67 3.98
N TYR A 282 -34.79 13.65 3.57
CA TYR A 282 -34.43 13.45 2.17
C TYR A 282 -35.65 13.74 1.29
N ARG A 283 -35.52 14.72 0.38
CA ARG A 283 -36.60 15.13 -0.54
C ARG A 283 -37.09 14.00 -1.43
N VAL A 284 -36.32 12.91 -1.49
CA VAL A 284 -36.49 11.74 -2.34
C VAL A 284 -36.34 10.52 -1.44
N GLN A 285 -37.31 9.59 -1.46
CA GLN A 285 -37.21 8.36 -0.66
C GLN A 285 -36.03 7.52 -1.19
N ALA A 286 -35.35 6.74 -0.33
CA ALA A 286 -34.18 5.96 -0.74
C ALA A 286 -34.42 5.03 -1.95
N LYS A 287 -35.68 4.61 -2.18
CA LYS A 287 -36.11 3.85 -3.36
C LYS A 287 -36.11 4.64 -4.67
N ASP A 288 -36.29 5.96 -4.58
CA ASP A 288 -36.47 6.91 -5.68
C ASP A 288 -35.18 7.71 -5.99
N THR A 289 -34.09 7.45 -5.25
CA THR A 289 -32.79 8.12 -5.47
C THR A 289 -32.05 7.50 -6.65
N ASP A 290 -31.60 8.31 -7.62
CA ASP A 290 -30.82 7.85 -8.78
C ASP A 290 -29.36 7.49 -8.43
N GLU A 291 -28.83 8.07 -7.34
CA GLU A 291 -27.48 7.78 -6.83
C GLU A 291 -27.46 6.45 -6.07
N LYS A 292 -27.00 5.38 -6.74
CA LYS A 292 -26.90 4.03 -6.16
C LYS A 292 -25.56 3.38 -6.47
N LEU A 293 -25.13 2.51 -5.56
CA LEU A 293 -24.08 1.52 -5.79
C LEU A 293 -24.76 0.15 -5.86
N GLY A 294 -25.19 -0.25 -7.06
CA GLY A 294 -26.08 -1.42 -7.26
C GLY A 294 -27.54 -1.03 -7.40
#